data_AF-A0A0G0YF29-F1
#
_entry.id   AF-A0A0G0YF29-F1
#
_cell.length_a   1.000
_cell.length_b   1.000
_cell.length_c   1.000
_cell.angle_alpha   90.00
_cell.angle_beta   90.00
_cell.angle_gamma   90.00
#
_symmetry.space_group_name_H-M   'P 1'
#
loop_
_entity.id
_entity.type
_entity.pdbx_description
1 polymer ?
#
loop_
_entity_poly.entity_id
_entity_poly.type
_entity_poly.pdbx_seq_one_letter_code
_entity_poly.pdbx_strand_id
1 'polypeptide(L)' 'MAKILLDGRLYGLENAGLGRYLINLVGELAKIESEDEYVILLRKKYFDALNLPGNWKKVLVDIRSLILMSP' A
#
# COMPACT_ATOMS: atom_id res chain seq x y z
N MET A 1 -16.70 -11.47 5.33
CA MET A 1 -16.49 -10.53 4.22
C MET A 1 -16.31 -9.13 4.77
N ALA A 2 -15.05 -8.72 4.91
CA ALA A 2 -14.64 -7.39 5.30
C ALA A 2 -14.08 -6.63 4.08
N LYS A 3 -14.06 -5.31 4.21
CA LYS A 3 -13.37 -4.42 3.27
C LYS A 3 -12.25 -3.71 4.01
N ILE A 4 -11.02 -4.02 3.64
CA ILE A 4 -9.82 -3.60 4.38
C ILE A 4 -9.06 -2.60 3.52
N LEU A 5 -8.81 -1.41 4.08
CA LEU A 5 -7.97 -0.40 3.45
C LEU A 5 -6.60 -0.35 4.12
N LEU A 6 -5.56 -0.40 3.29
CA LEU A 6 -4.17 -0.25 3.69
C LEU A 6 -3.62 1.07 3.13
N ASP A 7 -3.17 1.95 4.02
CA ASP A 7 -2.39 3.13 3.61
C ASP A 7 -0.95 2.71 3.31
N GLY A 8 -0.71 2.36 2.04
CA GLY A 8 0.59 1.95 1.53
C GLY A 8 1.44 3.10 0.98
N ARG A 9 1.20 4.36 1.35
CA ARG A 9 1.96 5.50 0.78
C ARG A 9 3.45 5.51 1.18
N LEU A 10 3.82 4.76 2.22
CA LEU A 10 5.20 4.47 2.61
C LEU A 10 5.71 3.13 2.07
N TYR A 11 4.95 2.44 1.22
CA TYR A 11 5.41 1.20 0.59
C TYR A 11 6.69 1.48 -0.22
N GLY A 12 7.73 0.68 0.00
CA GLY A 12 9.00 0.81 -0.68
C GLY A 12 10.22 0.79 0.24
N LEU A 13 11.38 0.48 -0.32
CA LEU A 13 12.63 0.40 0.45
C LEU A 13 13.17 1.79 0.82
N GLU A 14 12.71 2.85 0.14
CA GLU A 14 13.07 4.24 0.42
C GLU A 14 12.52 4.76 1.76
N ASN A 15 11.50 4.12 2.33
CA ASN A 15 10.84 4.56 3.56
C ASN A 15 11.32 3.80 4.81
N ALA A 16 12.58 3.34 4.80
CA ALA A 16 13.25 2.65 5.90
C ALA A 16 12.41 1.50 6.51
N GLY A 17 12.37 1.37 7.84
CA GLY A 17 11.70 0.27 8.54
C GLY A 17 10.21 0.16 8.23
N LEU A 18 9.50 1.29 8.09
CA LEU A 18 8.06 1.32 7.80
C LEU A 18 7.75 0.77 6.42
N GLY A 19 8.55 1.13 5.42
CA GLY A 19 8.34 0.64 4.07
C GLY A 19 8.63 -0.86 3.92
N ARG A 20 9.67 -1.37 4.60
CA ARG A 20 9.94 -2.81 4.65
C ARG A 20 8.82 -3.58 5.36
N TYR A 21 8.28 -3.03 6.44
CA TYR A 21 7.12 -3.63 7.12
C TYR A 21 5.92 -3.74 6.19
N LEU A 22 5.57 -2.67 5.47
CA LEU A 22 4.46 -2.68 4.49
C LEU A 22 4.69 -3.68 3.35
N ILE A 23 5.92 -3.81 2.85
CA ILE A 23 6.28 -4.80 1.83
C ILE A 23 5.97 -6.21 2.33
N ASN A 24 6.45 -6.55 3.53
CA ASN A 24 6.23 -7.87 4.11
C ASN A 24 4.76 -8.12 4.42
N LEU A 25 4.07 -7.15 5.02
CA LEU A 25 2.64 -7.26 5.36
C LEU A 25 1.79 -7.53 4.13
N VAL A 26 1.94 -6.71 3.09
CA VAL A 26 1.20 -6.89 1.82
C VAL A 26 1.58 -8.21 1.16
N GLY A 27 2.86 -8.57 1.18
CA GLY A 27 3.35 -9.83 0.62
C GLY A 27 2.77 -11.06 1.29
N GLU A 28 2.64 -11.08 2.63
CA GLU A 28 2.02 -12.20 3.33
C GLU A 28 0.48 -12.19 3.17
N LEU A 29 -0.18 -11.03 3.24
CA LEU A 29 -1.62 -10.94 3.02
C LEU A 29 -2.03 -11.40 1.61
N ALA A 30 -1.23 -11.09 0.59
CA ALA A 30 -1.49 -11.50 -0.79
C ALA A 30 -1.36 -13.02 -1.02
N LYS A 31 -0.77 -13.78 -0.09
CA LYS A 31 -0.69 -15.25 -0.16
C LYS A 31 -1.89 -15.93 0.48
N ILE A 32 -2.67 -15.21 1.30
CA ILE A 32 -3.82 -15.77 2.00
C ILE A 32 -4.99 -15.81 1.03
N GLU A 33 -5.55 -17.00 0.81
CA GLU A 33 -6.82 -17.14 0.13
C GLU A 33 -7.93 -16.65 1.07
N SER A 34 -8.62 -15.56 0.66
CA SER A 34 -9.67 -14.91 1.45
C SER A 34 -10.75 -14.35 0.54
N GLU A 35 -11.99 -14.35 1.03
CA GLU A 35 -13.13 -13.66 0.42
C GLU A 35 -13.14 -12.14 0.72
N ASP A 36 -12.18 -11.64 1.50
CA ASP A 36 -12.08 -10.22 1.83
C ASP A 36 -11.59 -9.39 0.64
N GLU A 37 -12.10 -8.16 0.54
CA GLU A 37 -11.65 -7.17 -0.43
C GLU A 37 -10.58 -6.26 0.18
N TYR A 38 -9.44 -6.15 -0.50
CA TYR A 38 -8.35 -5.28 -0.08
C TYR A 38 -8.27 -4.05 -0.99
N VAL A 39 -8.09 -2.88 -0.38
CA VAL A 39 -7.80 -1.63 -1.08
C VAL A 39 -6.47 -1.10 -0.57
N ILE A 40 -5.52 -0.82 -1.46
CA ILE A 40 -4.23 -0.27 -1.09
C ILE A 40 -3.98 1.08 -1.76
N LEU A 41 -3.64 2.08 -0.95
CA LEU A 41 -3.23 3.41 -1.41
C LEU A 41 -1.74 3.39 -1.74
N LEU A 42 -1.35 3.75 -2.96
CA LEU A 42 0.04 3.69 -3.42
C LEU A 42 0.46 4.99 -4.10
N ARG A 43 1.75 5.35 -3.97
CA ARG A 43 2.37 6.36 -4.83
C ARG A 43 2.68 5.77 -6.21
N LYS A 44 2.82 6.64 -7.21
CA LYS A 44 2.96 6.27 -8.64
C LYS A 44 3.95 5.15 -8.90
N LYS A 45 5.16 5.26 -8.34
CA LYS A 45 6.24 4.27 -8.46
C LYS A 45 5.78 2.83 -8.17
N TYR A 46 5.08 2.62 -7.06
CA TYR A 46 4.63 1.27 -6.65
C TYR A 46 3.22 0.94 -7.13
N PHE A 47 2.40 1.95 -7.44
CA PHE A 47 1.14 1.71 -8.13
C PHE A 47 1.38 1.00 -9.46
N ASP A 48 2.39 1.40 -10.23
CA ASP A 48 2.71 0.80 -11.52
C ASP A 48 3.46 -0.54 -11.38
N ALA A 49 4.33 -0.69 -10.36
CA ALA A 49 5.20 -1.86 -10.22
C ALA A 49 4.61 -3.04 -9.41
N LEU A 50 3.71 -2.77 -8.47
CA LEU A 50 3.19 -3.80 -7.56
C LEU A 50 2.07 -4.61 -8.23
N ASN A 51 2.26 -5.92 -8.35
CA ASN A 51 1.24 -6.86 -8.80
C ASN A 51 0.59 -7.54 -7.59
N LEU A 52 -0.73 -7.62 -7.57
CA LEU A 52 -1.52 -8.18 -6.47
C LEU A 52 -2.63 -9.10 -7.02
N PRO A 53 -3.14 -10.03 -6.20
CA PRO A 53 -4.26 -10.90 -6.57
C PRO A 53 -5.54 -10.14 -6.93
N GLY A 54 -6.49 -10.83 -7.56
CA GLY A 54 -7.73 -10.22 -8.09
C GLY A 54 -8.64 -9.55 -7.07
N ASN A 55 -8.57 -9.93 -5.79
CA ASN A 55 -9.33 -9.30 -4.70
C ASN A 55 -8.68 -8.01 -4.15
N TRP A 56 -7.59 -7.54 -4.77
CA TRP A 56 -6.91 -6.30 -4.41
C TRP A 56 -7.18 -5.18 -5.41
N LYS A 57 -7.59 -4.03 -4.90
CA LYS A 57 -7.71 -2.78 -5.65
C LYS A 57 -6.58 -1.83 -5.29
N LYS A 58 -5.76 -1.47 -6.28
CA LYS A 58 -4.79 -0.38 -6.15
C LYS A 58 -5.49 0.97 -6.36
N VAL A 59 -5.18 1.95 -5.52
CA VAL A 59 -5.62 3.34 -5.67
C VAL A 59 -4.37 4.22 -5.70
N LEU A 60 -4.20 4.96 -6.80
CA LEU A 60 -3.12 5.93 -6.93
C LEU A 60 -3.43 7.14 -6.05
N VAL A 61 -2.54 7.41 -5.10
CA VAL A 61 -2.61 8.57 -4.22
C VAL A 61 -1.30 9.35 -4.38
N ASP A 62 -1.29 10.22 -5.39
CA ASP A 62 -0.14 11.07 -5.70
C ASP A 62 -0.35 12.50 -5.17
N ILE A 63 -0.44 12.58 -3.84
CA ILE A 63 -0.46 13.85 -3.13
C ILE A 63 0.91 14.10 -2.51
N ARG A 64 1.41 15.35 -2.64
CA ARG A 64 2.46 15.84 -1.76
C ARG A 64 1.88 15.85 -0.35
N SER A 65 2.60 15.21 0.59
CA SER A 65 2.26 15.37 2.00
C SER A 65 2.49 16.84 2.34
N LEU A 66 1.41 17.61 2.50
CA LEU A 66 1.49 18.97 2.99
C LEU A 66 1.71 18.91 4.51
N ILE A 67 2.86 18.39 4.94
CA ILE A 67 3.36 18.78 6.25
C ILE A 67 3.93 20.17 6.01
N LEU A 68 3.10 21.18 6.24
CA LEU A 68 3.59 22.48 6.65
C LEU A 68 4.41 22.23 7.91
N MET A 69 5.70 21.99 7.74
CA MET A 69 6.65 22.36 8.77
C MET A 69 6.52 23.86 8.87
N SER A 70 5.70 24.32 9.80
CA SER A 70 5.73 25.71 10.23
C SER A 70 7.19 26.06 10.55
N PRO A 71 7.66 27.24 10.11
CA PRO A 71 9.06 27.64 10.14
C PRO A 71 9.67 27.64 11.55
#